data_AF-A0A934DEN5-F1
#
_entry.id   AF-A0A934DEN5-F1
#
_cell.length_a   1.000
_cell.length_b   1.000
_cell.length_c   1.000
_cell.angle_alpha   90.00
_cell.angle_beta   90.00
_cell.angle_gamma   90.00
#
_symmetry.space_group_name_H-M   'P 1'
#
loop_
_entity.id
_entity.type
_entity.pdbx_description
1 polymer ?
#
loop_
_entity_poly.entity_id
_entity_poly.type
_entity_poly.pdbx_seq_one_letter_code
_entity_poly.pdbx_strand_id
1 'polypeptide(L)'
;MAALKRQVRPWIIPHSPPINTQLDITHSGKHLGSTAVREFIERSQPDVAICGHIHEARGVDVIGRSQIVNCGPVGKGCYVLITVDDQISISLKP
;
A
#
# COMPACT_ATOMS: atom_id res chain seq x y z
N MET A 1 13.76 3.66 32.16
CA MET A 1 12.98 4.32 31.10
C MET A 1 12.10 3.27 30.45
N ALA A 2 10.78 3.48 30.40
CA ALA A 2 9.88 2.54 29.72
C ALA A 2 9.95 2.76 28.21
N ALA A 3 10.16 1.70 27.44
CA ALA A 3 10.05 1.78 25.98
C ALA A 3 8.60 2.16 25.61
N LEU A 4 8.45 3.21 24.78
CA LEU A 4 7.14 3.63 24.29
C LEU A 4 6.57 2.49 23.43
N LYS A 5 5.46 1.88 23.85
CA LYS A 5 4.80 0.83 23.05
C LYS A 5 4.30 1.45 21.74
N ARG A 6 4.65 0.83 20.60
CA ARG A 6 4.19 1.26 19.27
C ARG A 6 2.65 1.26 19.24
N GLN A 7 2.05 2.41 18.93
CA GLN A 7 0.61 2.49 18.70
C GLN A 7 0.29 1.84 17.35
N VAL A 8 -0.18 0.59 17.38
CA VAL A 8 -0.54 -0.17 16.18
C VAL A 8 -1.86 0.36 15.65
N ARG A 9 -1.90 0.63 14.33
CA ARG A 9 -3.14 1.00 13.63
C ARG A 9 -3.53 -0.10 12.65
N PRO A 10 -4.82 -0.22 12.29
CA PRO A 10 -5.27 -1.29 11.41
C PRO A 10 -4.53 -1.26 10.07
N TRP A 11 -4.38 -2.44 9.49
CA TRP A 11 -3.99 -2.60 8.10
C TRP A 11 -5.26 -2.83 7.29
N ILE A 12 -5.27 -2.37 6.04
CA ILE A 12 -6.38 -2.60 5.13
C ILE A 12 -5.88 -3.29 3.86
N ILE A 13 -6.74 -4.09 3.25
CA ILE A 13 -6.41 -4.86 2.05
C ILE A 13 -7.47 -4.60 0.96
N PRO A 14 -7.59 -3.36 0.46
CA PRO A 14 -8.48 -3.09 -0.66
C PRO A 14 -7.96 -3.78 -1.93
N HIS A 15 -8.86 -4.28 -2.79
CA HIS A 15 -8.44 -4.81 -4.09
C HIS A 15 -7.81 -3.70 -4.96
N SER A 16 -8.51 -2.58 -5.11
CA SER A 16 -8.08 -1.43 -5.91
C SER A 16 -7.09 -0.53 -5.16
N PRO A 17 -6.07 0.01 -5.84
CA PRO A 17 -5.18 1.02 -5.26
C PRO A 17 -5.95 2.33 -5.00
N PRO A 18 -5.52 3.16 -4.04
CA PRO A 18 -6.05 4.51 -3.89
C PRO A 18 -5.74 5.35 -5.13
N ILE A 19 -6.70 6.17 -5.55
CA ILE A 19 -6.51 7.06 -6.70
C ILE A 19 -5.43 8.13 -6.43
N ASN A 20 -4.81 8.63 -7.50
CA ASN A 20 -3.78 9.66 -7.47
C ASN A 20 -2.56 9.26 -6.64
N THR A 21 -2.06 8.05 -6.88
CA THR A 21 -0.81 7.51 -6.34
C THR A 21 0.04 6.98 -7.49
N GLN A 22 1.30 6.66 -7.22
CA GLN A 22 2.12 5.95 -8.21
C GLN A 22 1.63 4.51 -8.45
N LEU A 23 0.70 4.02 -7.63
CA LEU A 23 0.22 2.63 -7.61
C LEU A 23 -1.05 2.41 -8.42
N ASP A 24 -1.61 3.47 -9.01
CA ASP A 24 -2.82 3.41 -9.83
C ASP A 24 -2.63 3.97 -11.25
N ILE A 25 -1.39 4.23 -11.66
CA ILE A 25 -1.03 4.77 -12.98
C ILE A 25 -0.80 3.64 -13.98
N THR A 26 -1.48 3.70 -15.12
CA THR A 26 -1.22 2.80 -16.26
C THR A 26 0.00 3.24 -17.07
N HIS A 27 0.50 2.40 -17.98
CA HIS A 27 1.52 2.77 -18.98
C HIS A 27 1.09 3.95 -19.87
N SER A 28 -0.22 4.18 -20.00
CA SER A 28 -0.79 5.35 -20.70
C SER A 28 -0.90 6.61 -19.83
N GLY A 29 -0.42 6.57 -18.58
CA GLY A 29 -0.41 7.69 -17.65
C GLY A 29 -1.76 8.00 -16.99
N LYS A 30 -2.74 7.09 -17.08
CA LYS A 30 -4.07 7.30 -16.50
C LYS A 30 -4.13 6.74 -15.08
N HIS A 31 -4.72 7.52 -14.18
CA HIS A 31 -5.09 7.08 -12.84
C HIS A 31 -6.40 6.30 -12.88
N LEU A 32 -6.38 5.04 -12.45
CA LEU A 32 -7.54 4.14 -12.41
C LEU A 32 -7.83 3.60 -11.00
N GLY A 33 -7.30 4.27 -9.97
CA GLY A 33 -7.51 3.90 -8.58
C GLY A 33 -8.89 4.28 -8.04
N SER A 34 -9.14 3.91 -6.80
CA SER A 34 -10.39 4.18 -6.09
C SER A 34 -10.30 5.44 -5.25
N THR A 35 -11.21 6.39 -5.50
CA THR A 35 -11.41 7.57 -4.65
C THR A 35 -11.83 7.18 -3.23
N ALA A 36 -12.73 6.19 -3.08
CA ALA A 36 -13.20 5.75 -1.77
C ALA A 36 -12.07 5.17 -0.90
N VAL A 37 -11.16 4.39 -1.51
CA VAL A 37 -9.97 3.86 -0.82
C VAL A 37 -9.04 5.01 -0.41
N ARG A 38 -8.80 5.97 -1.33
CA ARG A 38 -7.98 7.16 -1.07
C ARG A 38 -8.50 7.93 0.14
N GLU A 39 -9.77 8.31 0.12
CA GLU A 39 -10.39 9.06 1.21
C GLU A 39 -10.40 8.29 2.54
N PHE A 40 -10.62 6.97 2.50
CA PHE A 40 -10.57 6.13 3.70
C PHE A 40 -9.18 6.17 4.34
N ILE A 41 -8.12 6.04 3.53
CA ILE A 41 -6.73 6.09 3.99
C ILE A 41 -6.43 7.48 4.58
N GLU A 42 -6.85 8.55 3.90
CA GLU A 42 -6.65 9.92 4.38
C GLU A 42 -7.29 10.16 5.76
N ARG A 43 -8.52 9.70 5.97
CA ARG A 43 -9.24 9.85 7.25
C ARG A 43 -8.72 8.93 8.35
N SER A 44 -8.53 7.64 8.04
CA SER A 44 -8.27 6.61 9.05
C SER A 44 -6.79 6.46 9.37
N GLN A 45 -5.93 6.84 8.41
CA GLN A 45 -4.48 6.67 8.47
C GLN A 45 -4.10 5.25 8.98
N PRO A 46 -4.37 4.17 8.23
CA PRO A 46 -3.85 2.84 8.59
C PRO A 46 -2.32 2.83 8.64
N ASP A 47 -1.72 1.81 9.26
CA ASP A 47 -0.25 1.66 9.19
C ASP A 47 0.17 1.21 7.77
N VAL A 48 -0.59 0.29 7.18
CA VAL A 48 -0.36 -0.27 5.85
C VAL A 48 -1.66 -0.45 5.08
N ALA A 49 -1.64 -0.15 3.78
CA ALA A 49 -2.67 -0.53 2.82
C ALA A 49 -2.07 -1.43 1.73
N ILE A 50 -2.61 -2.64 1.56
CA ILE A 50 -2.12 -3.63 0.59
C ILE A 50 -3.14 -3.74 -0.54
N CYS A 51 -2.72 -3.56 -1.79
CA CYS A 51 -3.60 -3.60 -2.94
C CYS A 51 -3.01 -4.34 -4.14
N GLY A 52 -3.79 -4.41 -5.21
CA GLY A 52 -3.42 -4.99 -6.50
C GLY A 52 -4.10 -4.25 -7.65
N HIS A 53 -4.85 -4.99 -8.47
CA HIS A 53 -5.69 -4.51 -9.57
C HIS A 53 -4.93 -3.93 -10.78
N ILE A 54 -4.06 -2.94 -10.59
CA ILE A 54 -3.30 -2.30 -11.67
C ILE A 54 -1.93 -2.95 -11.77
N HIS A 55 -1.81 -3.99 -12.62
CA HIS A 55 -0.58 -4.79 -12.77
C HIS A 55 0.64 -4.00 -13.26
N GLU A 56 0.40 -2.83 -13.87
CA GLU A 56 1.42 -1.92 -14.41
C GLU A 56 2.08 -1.06 -13.32
N ALA A 57 1.42 -0.95 -12.16
CA ALA A 57 1.75 -0.02 -11.09
C ALA A 57 2.19 -0.73 -9.79
N ARG A 58 2.92 -1.86 -9.93
CA ARG A 58 3.57 -2.54 -8.79
C ARG A 58 4.54 -1.57 -8.12
N GLY A 59 4.43 -1.41 -6.80
CA GLY A 59 5.23 -0.40 -6.12
C GLY A 59 4.86 -0.20 -4.66
N VAL A 60 5.55 0.77 -4.05
CA VAL A 60 5.22 1.32 -2.74
C VAL A 60 4.98 2.82 -2.89
N ASP A 61 4.02 3.35 -2.15
CA ASP A 61 3.73 4.78 -2.07
C ASP A 61 3.25 5.14 -0.65
N VAL A 62 3.05 6.43 -0.37
CA VAL A 62 2.67 6.93 0.95
C VAL A 62 1.54 7.94 0.84
N ILE A 63 0.51 7.78 1.68
CA ILE A 63 -0.51 8.81 1.92
C ILE A 63 -0.50 9.17 3.41
N GLY A 64 -0.10 10.41 3.71
CA GLY A 64 0.12 10.85 5.09
C GLY A 64 1.21 10.00 5.74
N ARG A 65 0.84 9.17 6.73
CA ARG A 65 1.74 8.19 7.36
C ARG A 65 1.47 6.74 6.97
N SER A 66 0.49 6.50 6.11
CA SER A 66 0.12 5.15 5.69
C SER A 66 1.06 4.70 4.58
N GLN A 67 1.74 3.57 4.76
CA GLN A 67 2.46 2.93 3.67
C GLN A 67 1.48 2.15 2.79
N ILE A 68 1.60 2.27 1.47
CA ILE A 68 0.71 1.63 0.51
C ILE A 68 1.56 0.77 -0.38
N VAL A 69 1.11 -0.45 -0.66
CA VAL A 69 1.85 -1.37 -1.51
C VAL A 69 0.92 -2.05 -2.51
N ASN A 70 1.28 -1.96 -3.78
CA ASN A 70 0.68 -2.75 -4.85
C ASN A 70 1.58 -3.97 -5.11
N CYS A 71 1.06 -5.16 -4.85
CA CYS A 71 1.83 -6.41 -4.93
C CYS A 71 2.31 -6.73 -6.36
N GLY A 72 1.58 -6.21 -7.36
CA GLY A 72 1.76 -6.59 -8.75
C GLY A 72 1.20 -7.98 -9.07
N PRO A 73 1.47 -8.47 -10.30
CA PRO A 73 0.85 -9.68 -10.81
C PRO A 73 1.54 -10.95 -10.31
N VAL A 74 0.80 -11.79 -9.58
CA VAL A 74 1.27 -13.11 -9.10
C VAL A 74 1.75 -14.02 -10.23
N GLY A 75 1.18 -13.90 -11.43
CA GLY A 75 1.60 -14.68 -12.61
C GLY A 75 3.02 -14.37 -13.10
N LYS A 76 3.64 -13.28 -12.64
CA LYS A 76 5.06 -12.95 -12.88
C LYS A 76 5.97 -13.35 -11.71
N GLY A 77 5.43 -14.06 -10.72
CA GLY A 77 6.10 -14.38 -9.46
C GLY A 77 5.85 -13.36 -8.36
N CYS A 78 5.38 -12.15 -8.69
CA CYS A 78 5.49 -11.01 -7.79
C CYS A 78 4.71 -11.17 -6.48
N TYR A 79 5.38 -10.86 -5.37
CA TYR A 79 4.80 -10.78 -4.04
C TYR A 79 5.44 -9.67 -3.20
N VAL A 80 4.86 -9.41 -2.04
CA VAL A 80 5.37 -8.46 -1.05
C VAL A 80 5.70 -9.20 0.22
N LEU A 81 6.89 -8.96 0.76
CA LEU A 81 7.26 -9.38 2.11
C LEU A 81 7.16 -8.18 3.03
N ILE A 82 6.31 -8.28 4.05
CA ILE A 82 6.18 -7.26 5.10
C ILE A 82 6.68 -7.86 6.41
N THR A 83 7.71 -7.25 7.00
CA THR A 83 8.25 -7.66 8.30
C THR A 83 7.76 -6.69 9.36
N VAL A 84 7.28 -7.22 10.49
CA VAL A 84 6.71 -6.43 11.59
C VAL A 84 7.47 -6.75 12.86
N ASP A 85 8.42 -5.87 13.20
CA ASP A 85 9.13 -5.88 14.48
C ASP A 85 8.83 -4.55 15.21
N ASP A 86 9.87 -3.88 15.73
CA ASP A 86 9.77 -2.51 16.23
C ASP A 86 9.38 -1.51 15.12
N GLN A 87 9.66 -1.85 13.86
CA GLN A 87 9.30 -1.10 12.66
C GLN A 87 8.63 -2.00 11.63
N ILE A 88 7.85 -1.38 10.73
CA ILE A 88 7.27 -2.06 9.56
C ILE A 88 8.21 -1.83 8.38
N SER A 89 8.71 -2.92 7.79
CA SER A 89 9.50 -2.88 6.55
C SER A 89 8.76 -3.59 5.42
N ILE A 90 8.70 -2.97 4.25
CA ILE A 90 8.03 -3.49 3.06
C ILE A 90 9.08 -3.77 1.98
N SER A 91 9.09 -5.00 1.45
CA SER A 91 9.99 -5.42 0.38
C SER A 91 9.21 -6.04 -0.77
N LEU A 92 9.36 -5.45 -1.96
CA LEU A 92 8.84 -6.02 -3.21
C LEU A 92 9.74 -7.18 -3.65
N LYS A 93 9.15 -8.36 -3.86
CA LYS A 93 9.87 -9.58 -4.26
C LYS A 93 9.47 -10.08 -5.64
N PRO A 94 10.41 -10.72 -6.38
CA PRO A 94 10.17 -11.22 -7.73
C PRO A 94 8.97 -12.14 -7.79
#